data_AF-A0A1I8BV42-F1
#
_entry.id   AF-A0A1I8BV42-F1
#
_cell.length_a   1.000
_cell.length_b   1.000
_cell.length_c   1.000
_cell.angle_alpha   90.00
_cell.angle_beta   90.00
_cell.angle_gamma   90.00
#
_symmetry.space_group_name_H-M   'P 1'
#
loop_
_entity.id
_entity.type
_entity.pdbx_description
1 polymer ?
#
loop_
_entity_poly.entity_id
_entity_poly.type
_entity_poly.pdbx_seq_one_letter_code
_entity_poly.pdbx_strand_id
1 'polypeptide(L)'
;MKNNKLNIKLKPLFYLFFLLISSFFVIINCNIQNIKHKTLASFVSIGQINDWLRLPKYLNDGRINGELLFLAAVNRLYVLDLNNLTIAHEAVTGPVLDSPFCNSELTSCIGSRDTIVETDNWSKLLLPLSDKNDKNINSTKRINGILVCGSVRQGECQLRNFPTLERIREHRSLSGNWQHVPVVANSPLASTAAILVGDRLFVASGISSEIPTDSPYREAFPAITTRLLSDGLQTVHSGSLDGEAAVHIRVEYRRHMQLRYLYAFRDQHFIYWLAVQPRNANTGAALITRLIRVCLEDDRYTSYSELELQCRSAEDNTLFAVARAGTFHSNKRELWAIFTDYEGQRSAICAFTLNKIRMTFWYNIDRCRGGTDTIGLAYIGRDAKCTNRSHLPLSEDTCLIGVGGPIEASAPALAHFPGRILNALDVADVDGHLLVIVGTEVGEVIQMKVIGERATRRLQTYADYRVAADPIDRITIIGEKQRFLISAGKEVIN
;
A
#
# COMPACT_ATOMS: atom_id res chain seq x y z
N MET A 1 52.07 50.96 14.08
CA MET A 1 53.51 50.58 14.13
C MET A 1 53.54 49.07 14.32
N LYS A 2 53.93 48.22 13.36
CA LYS A 2 55.21 48.03 12.63
C LYS A 2 56.33 47.36 13.45
N ASN A 3 56.81 46.24 12.87
CA ASN A 3 58.22 45.85 12.67
C ASN A 3 59.02 45.34 13.89
N ASN A 4 60.01 44.44 13.81
CA ASN A 4 60.67 43.64 12.75
C ASN A 4 61.55 42.59 13.49
N LYS A 5 61.59 41.31 13.11
CA LYS A 5 62.60 40.62 12.25
C LYS A 5 64.08 40.76 12.63
N LEU A 6 64.76 39.61 12.79
CA LEU A 6 66.12 39.31 12.29
C LEU A 6 66.20 37.77 12.09
N ASN A 7 66.09 37.23 10.86
CA ASN A 7 67.14 36.91 9.89
C ASN A 7 68.28 36.01 10.40
N ILE A 8 68.39 34.80 9.84
CA ILE A 8 69.62 34.21 9.25
C ILE A 8 69.18 33.17 8.20
N LYS A 9 69.68 33.33 6.98
CA LYS A 9 69.66 32.36 5.88
C LYS A 9 71.12 32.17 5.47
N LEU A 10 71.59 30.93 5.33
CA LEU A 10 72.58 30.59 4.32
C LEU A 10 72.38 29.11 3.90
N LYS A 11 72.11 28.93 2.61
CA LYS A 11 72.13 27.69 1.81
C LYS A 11 73.48 27.69 1.05
N PRO A 12 74.00 26.56 0.52
CA PRO A 12 73.41 25.92 -0.67
C PRO A 12 73.62 24.40 -0.88
N LEU A 13 72.74 23.83 -1.74
CA LEU A 13 72.93 22.83 -2.84
C LEU A 13 73.74 21.52 -2.56
N PHE A 14 73.42 20.29 -3.01
CA PHE A 14 72.52 19.72 -4.04
C PHE A 14 72.48 18.16 -3.89
N TYR A 15 71.48 17.54 -4.52
CA TYR A 15 71.36 16.13 -4.99
C TYR A 15 70.79 15.01 -4.10
N LEU A 16 69.74 14.40 -4.67
CA LEU A 16 69.20 13.03 -4.52
C LEU A 16 68.43 12.65 -3.24
N PHE A 17 67.12 12.93 -3.23
CA PHE A 17 66.07 11.89 -3.07
C PHE A 17 64.69 12.53 -3.30
N PHE A 18 64.21 12.47 -4.54
CA PHE A 18 62.83 12.78 -4.90
C PHE A 18 62.19 11.45 -5.28
N LEU A 19 61.18 10.99 -4.54
CA LEU A 19 60.12 10.09 -5.02
C LEU A 19 59.03 9.93 -3.93
N LEU A 20 57.84 10.40 -4.30
CA LEU A 20 56.51 9.90 -3.92
C LEU A 20 56.00 10.08 -2.48
N ILE A 21 55.47 11.27 -2.19
CA ILE A 21 54.25 11.39 -1.38
C ILE A 21 53.29 12.34 -2.12
N SER A 22 52.39 11.76 -2.91
CA SER A 22 51.23 12.47 -3.47
C SER A 22 50.00 11.62 -3.22
N SER A 23 49.15 12.10 -2.31
CA SER A 23 47.68 12.05 -2.41
C SER A 23 47.06 10.74 -2.95
N PHE A 24 46.81 9.78 -2.05
CA PHE A 24 45.77 8.77 -2.27
C PHE A 24 44.41 9.36 -1.84
N PHE A 25 43.86 10.25 -2.68
CA PHE A 25 42.41 10.37 -2.78
C PHE A 25 41.97 9.17 -3.61
N VAL A 26 41.42 8.14 -2.96
CA VAL A 26 40.73 7.06 -3.68
C VAL A 26 39.45 7.67 -4.24
N ILE A 27 39.55 8.19 -5.46
CA ILE A 27 38.38 8.42 -6.31
C ILE A 27 37.87 7.02 -6.62
N ILE A 28 36.84 6.60 -5.89
CA ILE A 28 35.98 5.50 -6.32
C ILE A 28 35.35 6.01 -7.62
N ASN A 29 35.97 5.68 -8.74
CA ASN A 29 35.34 5.77 -10.05
C ASN A 29 34.17 4.79 -10.01
N CYS A 30 33.02 5.29 -9.55
CA CYS A 30 31.75 4.69 -9.86
C CYS A 30 31.65 4.76 -11.38
N ASN A 31 31.90 3.64 -12.03
CA ASN A 31 31.70 3.47 -13.45
C ASN A 31 30.17 3.50 -13.65
N ILE A 32 29.60 4.71 -13.62
CA ILE A 32 28.22 4.96 -14.02
C ILE A 32 28.23 4.72 -15.52
N GLN A 33 28.01 3.47 -15.92
CA GLN A 33 27.60 3.20 -17.28
C GLN A 33 26.41 4.11 -17.52
N ASN A 34 26.49 4.94 -18.58
CA ASN A 34 25.36 5.71 -19.08
C ASN A 34 24.29 4.73 -19.53
N ILE A 35 23.49 4.22 -18.58
CA ILE A 35 22.31 3.43 -18.84
C ILE A 35 21.34 4.41 -19.51
N LYS A 36 21.28 4.33 -20.84
CA LYS A 36 20.30 5.05 -21.64
C LYS A 36 18.94 4.45 -21.32
N HIS A 37 18.25 5.06 -20.37
CA HIS A 37 16.81 4.84 -20.22
C HIS A 37 16.11 5.41 -21.44
N LYS A 38 15.08 4.72 -21.91
CA LYS A 38 14.29 5.12 -23.06
C LYS A 38 12.84 4.94 -22.68
N THR A 39 12.08 6.05 -22.65
CA THR A 39 10.62 5.99 -22.61
C THR A 39 10.15 5.28 -23.86
N LEU A 40 9.49 4.14 -23.68
CA LEU A 40 8.93 3.33 -24.76
C LEU A 40 7.59 3.89 -25.19
N ALA A 41 6.77 4.29 -24.22
CA ALA A 41 5.49 4.93 -24.43
C ALA A 41 5.10 5.78 -23.22
N SER A 42 4.27 6.80 -23.43
CA SER A 42 3.60 7.50 -22.35
C SER A 42 2.14 7.81 -22.72
N PHE A 43 1.32 7.96 -21.69
CA PHE A 43 -0.07 8.35 -21.81
C PHE A 43 -0.42 9.37 -20.72
N VAL A 44 -1.15 10.42 -21.09
CA VAL A 44 -1.61 11.46 -20.17
C VAL A 44 -3.13 11.38 -20.07
N SER A 45 -3.63 11.11 -18.87
CA SER A 45 -5.07 11.12 -18.59
C SER A 45 -5.58 12.53 -18.34
N ILE A 46 -6.90 12.71 -18.46
CA ILE A 46 -7.56 14.00 -18.20
C ILE A 46 -7.50 14.34 -16.69
N GLY A 47 -7.82 13.36 -15.84
CA GLY A 47 -7.75 13.46 -14.37
C GLY A 47 -6.47 12.85 -13.79
N GLN A 48 -6.21 13.09 -12.50
CA GLN A 48 -5.10 12.45 -11.77
C GLN A 48 -5.33 10.93 -11.70
N ILE A 49 -4.26 10.15 -11.86
CA ILE A 49 -4.30 8.69 -11.79
C ILE A 49 -4.22 8.27 -10.33
N ASN A 50 -5.13 7.39 -9.91
CA ASN A 50 -5.23 6.94 -8.52
C ASN A 50 -4.88 5.45 -8.36
N ASP A 51 -5.19 4.63 -9.36
CA ASP A 51 -4.93 3.20 -9.34
C ASP A 51 -4.73 2.63 -10.75
N TRP A 52 -4.09 1.47 -10.82
CA TRP A 52 -3.95 0.72 -12.05
C TRP A 52 -4.03 -0.78 -11.83
N LEU A 53 -4.30 -1.51 -12.90
CA LEU A 53 -4.32 -2.96 -12.88
C LEU A 53 -3.85 -3.49 -14.23
N ARG A 54 -2.88 -4.41 -14.21
CA ARG A 54 -2.43 -5.13 -15.39
C ARG A 54 -3.18 -6.44 -15.51
N LEU A 55 -3.72 -6.71 -16.69
CA LEU A 55 -4.40 -7.97 -16.99
C LEU A 55 -3.95 -8.54 -18.34
N PRO A 56 -3.84 -9.87 -18.48
CA PRO A 56 -3.51 -10.48 -19.75
C PRO A 56 -4.58 -10.22 -20.81
N LYS A 57 -4.14 -9.92 -22.04
CA LYS A 57 -4.98 -9.73 -23.22
C LYS A 57 -5.24 -11.08 -23.87
N TYR A 58 -6.48 -11.57 -23.85
CA TYR A 58 -6.84 -12.84 -24.44
C TYR A 58 -7.40 -12.68 -25.85
N LEU A 59 -6.98 -13.56 -26.76
CA LEU A 59 -7.59 -13.78 -28.05
C LEU A 59 -8.87 -14.61 -27.91
N ASN A 60 -9.73 -14.59 -28.94
CA ASN A 60 -10.99 -15.35 -28.96
C ASN A 60 -10.79 -16.87 -28.80
N ASP A 61 -9.60 -17.38 -29.14
CA ASP A 61 -9.21 -18.78 -28.97
C ASP A 61 -8.59 -19.09 -27.60
N GLY A 62 -8.57 -18.12 -26.69
CA GLY A 62 -8.04 -18.26 -25.33
C GLY A 62 -6.53 -18.06 -25.20
N ARG A 63 -5.80 -17.85 -26.29
CA ARG A 63 -4.36 -17.55 -26.23
C ARG A 63 -4.10 -16.14 -25.70
N ILE A 64 -3.00 -15.95 -24.98
CA ILE A 64 -2.57 -14.63 -24.50
C ILE A 64 -1.79 -13.93 -25.63
N ASN A 65 -2.17 -12.70 -25.96
CA ASN A 65 -1.48 -11.85 -26.93
C ASN A 65 -1.25 -10.45 -26.34
N GLY A 66 -0.33 -10.37 -25.38
CA GLY A 66 0.03 -9.14 -24.68
C GLY A 66 -0.73 -8.92 -23.38
N GLU A 67 -0.66 -7.69 -22.86
CA GLU A 67 -1.29 -7.25 -21.62
C GLU A 67 -2.07 -5.95 -21.86
N LEU A 68 -3.15 -5.79 -21.12
CA LEU A 68 -3.93 -4.55 -21.03
C LEU A 68 -3.63 -3.87 -19.69
N LEU A 69 -3.58 -2.56 -19.73
CA LEU A 69 -3.45 -1.71 -18.56
C LEU A 69 -4.78 -0.99 -18.30
N PHE A 70 -5.45 -1.36 -17.22
CA PHE A 70 -6.59 -0.64 -16.70
C PHE A 70 -6.06 0.51 -15.85
N LEU A 71 -6.45 1.72 -16.19
CA LEU A 71 -6.10 2.93 -15.44
C LEU A 71 -7.37 3.54 -14.86
N ALA A 72 -7.33 3.81 -13.57
CA ALA A 72 -8.38 4.56 -12.90
C ALA A 72 -7.86 5.94 -12.53
N ALA A 73 -8.47 6.95 -13.16
CA ALA A 73 -8.20 8.35 -12.93
C ALA A 73 -9.42 9.05 -12.35
N VAL A 74 -9.22 10.26 -11.82
CA VAL A 74 -10.33 11.11 -11.39
C VAL A 74 -11.30 11.28 -12.56
N ASN A 75 -12.56 10.94 -12.31
CA ASN A 75 -13.68 11.01 -13.26
C ASN A 75 -13.65 10.08 -14.47
N ARG A 76 -12.62 9.23 -14.65
CA ARG A 76 -12.46 8.41 -15.85
C ARG A 76 -11.77 7.07 -15.61
N LEU A 77 -12.12 6.10 -16.44
CA LEU A 77 -11.46 4.80 -16.55
C LEU A 77 -10.93 4.64 -17.97
N TYR A 78 -9.73 4.08 -18.11
CA TYR A 78 -9.13 3.75 -19.39
C TYR A 78 -8.69 2.29 -19.41
N VAL A 79 -8.74 1.69 -20.60
CA VAL A 79 -8.04 0.45 -20.92
C VAL A 79 -7.04 0.79 -22.01
N LEU A 80 -5.75 0.60 -21.73
CA LEU A 80 -4.67 0.84 -22.68
C LEU A 80 -4.03 -0.50 -23.09
N ASP A 81 -3.48 -0.56 -24.30
CA ASP A 81 -2.54 -1.63 -24.64
C ASP A 81 -1.18 -1.36 -23.98
N LEU A 82 -0.64 -2.33 -23.23
CA LEU A 82 0.56 -2.08 -22.41
C LEU A 82 1.83 -1.84 -23.24
N ASN A 83 1.86 -2.24 -24.52
CA ASN A 83 3.06 -2.09 -25.33
C ASN A 83 3.29 -0.66 -25.81
N ASN A 84 2.22 0.06 -26.12
CA ASN A 84 2.27 1.39 -26.73
C ASN A 84 1.43 2.44 -25.98
N LEU A 85 0.74 2.05 -24.91
CA LEU A 85 -0.15 2.88 -24.10
C LEU A 85 -1.26 3.59 -24.89
N THR A 86 -1.68 3.00 -26.02
CA THR A 86 -2.83 3.51 -26.79
C THR A 86 -4.15 3.10 -26.16
N ILE A 87 -5.13 4.02 -26.16
CA ILE A 87 -6.47 3.76 -25.63
C ILE A 87 -7.18 2.69 -26.47
N ALA A 88 -7.65 1.64 -25.81
CA ALA A 88 -8.56 0.64 -26.35
C ALA A 88 -10.02 0.91 -25.94
N HIS A 89 -10.25 1.27 -24.67
CA HIS A 89 -11.57 1.63 -24.15
C HIS A 89 -11.46 2.78 -23.14
N GLU A 90 -12.54 3.54 -23.01
CA GLU A 90 -12.67 4.63 -22.04
C GLU A 90 -14.09 4.63 -21.47
N ALA A 91 -14.23 4.99 -20.19
CA ALA A 91 -15.53 5.25 -19.58
C ALA A 91 -15.47 6.46 -18.65
N VAL A 92 -16.48 7.33 -18.73
CA VAL A 92 -16.66 8.46 -17.81
C VAL A 92 -17.30 7.95 -16.51
N THR A 93 -16.73 8.36 -15.37
CA THR A 93 -17.20 8.03 -14.02
C THR A 93 -17.58 9.26 -13.19
N GLY A 94 -17.28 10.47 -13.68
CA GLY A 94 -17.69 11.73 -13.07
C GLY A 94 -17.31 12.97 -13.91
N PRO A 95 -17.41 14.19 -13.33
CA PRO A 95 -18.03 14.45 -12.04
C PRO A 95 -19.52 14.04 -12.05
N VAL A 96 -20.09 13.84 -10.87
CA VAL A 96 -21.52 13.52 -10.73
C VAL A 96 -22.15 14.42 -9.68
N LEU A 97 -23.46 14.65 -9.79
CA LEU A 97 -24.21 15.26 -8.70
C LEU A 97 -24.15 14.35 -7.46
N ASP A 98 -23.62 14.88 -6.37
CA ASP A 98 -23.41 14.20 -5.10
C ASP A 98 -23.35 15.18 -3.92
N SER A 99 -23.53 14.66 -2.70
CA SER A 99 -23.33 15.39 -1.46
C SER A 99 -22.91 14.42 -0.35
N PRO A 100 -21.91 14.76 0.49
CA PRO A 100 -21.57 13.95 1.65
C PRO A 100 -22.74 13.86 2.65
N PHE A 101 -23.73 14.76 2.57
CA PHE A 101 -24.92 14.77 3.41
C PHE A 101 -26.09 13.94 2.85
N CYS A 102 -25.88 13.19 1.77
CA CYS A 102 -26.87 12.27 1.21
C CYS A 102 -26.41 10.81 1.27
N ASN A 103 -27.33 9.87 1.30
CA ASN A 103 -26.99 8.44 1.20
C ASN A 103 -26.45 8.10 -0.22
N SER A 104 -25.92 6.89 -0.39
CA SER A 104 -25.33 6.42 -1.67
C SER A 104 -26.30 6.54 -2.86
N GLU A 105 -27.59 6.28 -2.65
CA GLU A 105 -28.60 6.38 -3.71
C GLU A 105 -29.08 7.82 -3.99
N LEU A 106 -28.70 8.80 -3.16
CA LEU A 106 -29.26 10.16 -3.11
C LEU A 106 -30.79 10.22 -2.91
N THR A 107 -31.38 9.15 -2.37
CA THR A 107 -32.81 9.09 -2.04
C THR A 107 -33.12 9.81 -0.73
N SER A 108 -32.14 9.94 0.16
CA SER A 108 -32.26 10.60 1.46
C SER A 108 -31.07 11.52 1.73
N CYS A 109 -31.34 12.74 2.17
CA CYS A 109 -30.34 13.75 2.49
C CYS A 109 -30.65 14.44 3.82
N ILE A 110 -29.61 14.75 4.57
CA ILE A 110 -29.69 15.53 5.82
C ILE A 110 -29.41 17.00 5.45
N GLY A 111 -30.33 17.90 5.78
CA GLY A 111 -30.23 19.33 5.46
C GLY A 111 -30.78 19.69 4.07
N SER A 112 -30.35 20.84 3.53
CA SER A 112 -30.85 21.33 2.24
C SER A 112 -30.34 20.50 1.07
N ARG A 113 -31.19 20.33 0.03
CA ARG A 113 -30.82 19.73 -1.25
C ARG A 113 -29.81 20.58 -2.04
N ASP A 114 -29.64 21.86 -1.69
CA ASP A 114 -28.62 22.73 -2.28
C ASP A 114 -27.18 22.26 -2.00
N THR A 115 -27.00 21.28 -1.10
CA THR A 115 -25.71 20.63 -0.84
C THR A 115 -25.30 19.67 -1.96
N ILE A 116 -26.20 19.30 -2.88
CA ILE A 116 -25.91 18.42 -4.02
C ILE A 116 -25.25 19.24 -5.12
N VAL A 117 -23.99 18.94 -5.42
CA VAL A 117 -23.18 19.66 -6.41
C VAL A 117 -22.40 18.68 -7.29
N GLU A 118 -21.88 19.16 -8.43
CA GLU A 118 -20.93 18.39 -9.22
C GLU A 118 -19.69 18.07 -8.38
N THR A 119 -19.49 16.78 -8.12
CA THR A 119 -18.43 16.27 -7.27
C THR A 119 -17.56 15.31 -8.08
N ASP A 120 -16.25 15.52 -8.00
CA ASP A 120 -15.27 14.66 -8.65
C ASP A 120 -15.26 13.25 -8.04
N ASN A 121 -15.20 12.26 -8.92
CA ASN A 121 -15.09 10.85 -8.56
C ASN A 121 -13.63 10.40 -8.55
N TRP A 122 -13.04 10.34 -7.36
CA TRP A 122 -11.70 9.84 -7.13
C TRP A 122 -11.73 8.32 -7.03
N SER A 123 -10.98 7.62 -7.87
CA SER A 123 -10.94 6.16 -7.78
C SER A 123 -10.19 5.73 -6.53
N LYS A 124 -10.77 4.80 -5.76
CA LYS A 124 -10.22 4.32 -4.49
C LYS A 124 -9.82 2.85 -4.53
N LEU A 125 -10.34 2.11 -5.50
CA LEU A 125 -10.08 0.69 -5.63
C LEU A 125 -10.30 0.23 -7.09
N LEU A 126 -9.35 -0.53 -7.61
CA LEU A 126 -9.45 -1.22 -8.90
C LEU A 126 -8.97 -2.67 -8.73
N LEU A 127 -9.88 -3.63 -8.77
CA LEU A 127 -9.56 -5.06 -8.60
C LEU A 127 -10.10 -5.92 -9.75
N PRO A 128 -9.39 -7.00 -10.14
CA PRO A 128 -9.95 -7.99 -11.04
C PRO A 128 -11.02 -8.83 -10.34
N LEU A 129 -12.14 -9.10 -11.01
CA LEU A 129 -13.19 -10.01 -10.51
C LEU A 129 -12.91 -11.48 -10.86
N SER A 130 -11.90 -11.74 -11.69
CA SER A 130 -11.63 -13.04 -12.27
C SER A 130 -10.14 -13.34 -12.12
N ASP A 131 -9.78 -14.20 -11.17
CA ASP A 131 -8.48 -14.87 -11.18
C ASP A 131 -8.60 -16.13 -12.05
N LYS A 132 -8.13 -16.07 -13.30
CA LYS A 132 -8.13 -17.23 -14.22
C LYS A 132 -7.31 -18.41 -13.71
N ASN A 133 -6.46 -18.20 -12.71
CA ASN A 133 -5.68 -19.26 -12.08
C ASN A 133 -6.42 -19.91 -10.89
N ASP A 134 -7.54 -19.35 -10.42
CA ASP A 134 -8.35 -20.00 -9.41
C ASP A 134 -9.18 -21.13 -10.05
N LYS A 135 -8.60 -22.34 -10.01
CA LYS A 135 -9.21 -23.58 -10.51
C LYS A 135 -10.43 -24.02 -9.68
N ASN A 136 -10.68 -23.42 -8.52
CA ASN A 136 -11.75 -23.82 -7.61
C ASN A 136 -13.08 -23.10 -7.89
N ILE A 137 -13.08 -22.07 -8.76
CA ILE A 137 -14.30 -21.36 -9.13
C ILE A 137 -14.89 -21.96 -10.41
N ASN A 138 -16.11 -22.52 -10.30
CA ASN A 138 -16.88 -22.98 -11.46
C ASN A 138 -16.92 -21.88 -12.52
N SER A 139 -16.51 -22.20 -13.76
CA SER A 139 -16.38 -21.26 -14.87
C SER A 139 -17.64 -20.42 -15.11
N THR A 140 -18.80 -20.97 -14.77
CA THR A 140 -20.07 -20.26 -14.88
C THR A 140 -20.24 -19.13 -13.84
N LYS A 141 -19.77 -19.29 -12.61
CA LYS A 141 -19.93 -18.25 -11.57
C LYS A 141 -18.93 -17.09 -11.68
N ARG A 142 -18.05 -17.09 -12.69
CA ARG A 142 -17.01 -16.06 -12.85
C ARG A 142 -17.58 -14.81 -13.53
N ILE A 143 -17.36 -13.65 -12.94
CA ILE A 143 -17.64 -12.37 -13.59
C ILE A 143 -16.38 -11.97 -14.38
N ASN A 144 -16.48 -11.93 -15.71
CA ASN A 144 -15.41 -11.43 -16.55
C ASN A 144 -15.38 -9.90 -16.53
N GLY A 145 -14.78 -9.34 -15.48
CA GLY A 145 -14.80 -7.90 -15.26
C GLY A 145 -13.84 -7.44 -14.19
N ILE A 146 -14.01 -6.19 -13.82
CA ILE A 146 -13.27 -5.50 -12.77
C ILE A 146 -14.26 -4.88 -11.77
N LEU A 147 -13.84 -4.81 -10.52
CA LEU A 147 -14.48 -4.04 -9.47
C LEU A 147 -13.82 -2.67 -9.41
N VAL A 148 -14.60 -1.61 -9.56
CA VAL A 148 -14.11 -0.23 -9.47
C VAL A 148 -14.89 0.50 -8.40
N CYS A 149 -14.20 1.12 -7.45
CA CYS A 149 -14.85 1.92 -6.42
C CYS A 149 -14.37 3.38 -6.48
N GLY A 150 -15.30 4.28 -6.25
CA GLY A 150 -15.10 5.73 -6.32
C GLY A 150 -15.34 6.41 -4.98
N SER A 151 -14.94 7.67 -4.83
CA SER A 151 -15.22 8.47 -3.62
C SER A 151 -16.67 8.93 -3.52
N VAL A 152 -17.32 9.12 -4.67
CA VAL A 152 -18.72 9.60 -4.73
C VAL A 152 -19.71 8.56 -4.22
N ARG A 153 -20.94 8.98 -3.95
CA ARG A 153 -22.04 8.14 -3.46
C ARG A 153 -21.65 7.39 -2.20
N GLN A 154 -21.03 8.10 -1.26
CA GLN A 154 -20.53 7.55 0.00
C GLN A 154 -19.48 6.44 -0.17
N GLY A 155 -18.72 6.40 -1.26
CA GLY A 155 -17.70 5.38 -1.45
C GLY A 155 -18.22 4.10 -2.09
N GLU A 156 -19.09 4.20 -3.10
CA GLU A 156 -19.73 3.05 -3.75
C GLU A 156 -18.78 2.34 -4.73
N CYS A 157 -19.02 1.03 -4.93
CA CYS A 157 -18.37 0.23 -5.96
C CYS A 157 -19.29 -0.09 -7.14
N GLN A 158 -18.70 -0.36 -8.30
CA GLN A 158 -19.36 -0.75 -9.54
C GLN A 158 -18.65 -1.94 -10.16
N LEU A 159 -19.44 -2.87 -10.72
CA LEU A 159 -18.92 -3.92 -11.58
C LEU A 159 -18.84 -3.42 -13.02
N ARG A 160 -17.71 -3.68 -13.68
CA ARG A 160 -17.44 -3.23 -15.05
C ARG A 160 -16.95 -4.39 -15.89
N ASN A 161 -17.47 -4.55 -17.10
CA ASN A 161 -17.12 -5.63 -18.01
C ASN A 161 -15.68 -5.47 -18.54
N PHE A 162 -14.97 -6.59 -18.70
CA PHE A 162 -13.67 -6.66 -19.35
C PHE A 162 -13.81 -7.04 -20.84
N PRO A 163 -13.22 -6.28 -21.79
CA PRO A 163 -12.45 -5.06 -21.61
C PRO A 163 -13.28 -3.77 -21.79
N THR A 164 -14.58 -3.86 -22.08
CA THR A 164 -15.39 -2.74 -22.58
C THR A 164 -15.68 -1.64 -21.56
N LEU A 165 -15.47 -1.88 -20.26
CA LEU A 165 -15.81 -0.98 -19.15
C LEU A 165 -17.32 -0.66 -19.01
N GLU A 166 -18.18 -1.43 -19.65
CA GLU A 166 -19.64 -1.31 -19.48
C GLU A 166 -20.06 -1.72 -18.07
N ARG A 167 -21.01 -0.99 -17.46
CA ARG A 167 -21.51 -1.33 -16.12
C ARG A 167 -22.30 -2.64 -16.16
N ILE A 168 -21.96 -3.55 -15.25
CA ILE A 168 -22.71 -4.78 -15.01
C ILE A 168 -23.68 -4.50 -13.85
N ARG A 169 -24.98 -4.49 -14.13
CA ARG A 169 -26.04 -4.31 -13.11
C ARG A 169 -26.61 -5.64 -12.61
N GLU A 170 -26.58 -6.66 -13.45
CA GLU A 170 -27.13 -7.97 -13.19
C GLU A 170 -26.14 -9.03 -13.67
N HIS A 171 -25.97 -10.09 -12.88
CA HIS A 171 -25.17 -11.25 -13.26
C HIS A 171 -25.63 -12.45 -12.44
N ARG A 172 -25.58 -13.66 -13.00
CA ARG A 172 -26.02 -14.91 -12.33
C ARG A 172 -25.26 -15.26 -11.04
N SER A 173 -24.13 -14.62 -10.80
CA SER A 173 -23.33 -14.78 -9.58
C SER A 173 -23.77 -13.85 -8.46
N LEU A 174 -24.62 -12.87 -8.77
CA LEU A 174 -25.17 -11.91 -7.83
C LEU A 174 -26.57 -12.36 -7.41
N SER A 175 -26.88 -12.12 -6.14
CA SER A 175 -28.20 -12.34 -5.57
C SER A 175 -29.11 -11.17 -5.93
N GLY A 176 -29.49 -11.10 -7.21
CA GLY A 176 -30.30 -10.01 -7.78
C GLY A 176 -29.48 -8.85 -8.34
N ASN A 177 -30.06 -7.65 -8.31
CA ASN A 177 -29.46 -6.45 -8.88
C ASN A 177 -28.31 -5.96 -8.00
N TRP A 178 -27.29 -5.37 -8.64
CA TRP A 178 -26.20 -4.71 -7.95
C TRP A 178 -26.73 -3.63 -6.99
N GLN A 179 -26.29 -3.68 -5.74
CA GLN A 179 -26.75 -2.80 -4.67
C GLN A 179 -25.83 -1.59 -4.49
N HIS A 180 -26.41 -0.45 -4.12
CA HIS A 180 -25.69 0.80 -3.88
C HIS A 180 -25.16 0.88 -2.44
N VAL A 181 -24.16 0.06 -2.11
CA VAL A 181 -23.59 -0.02 -0.76
C VAL A 181 -22.30 0.80 -0.64
N PRO A 182 -22.14 1.64 0.40
CA PRO A 182 -20.86 2.26 0.76
C PRO A 182 -19.78 1.20 1.11
N VAL A 183 -18.62 1.22 0.44
CA VAL A 183 -17.55 0.20 0.58
C VAL A 183 -16.17 0.81 0.84
N VAL A 184 -15.81 1.90 0.16
CA VAL A 184 -14.47 2.52 0.22
C VAL A 184 -14.51 3.90 0.87
N ALA A 185 -13.36 4.56 1.01
CA ALA A 185 -13.30 5.92 1.52
C ALA A 185 -14.01 6.92 0.59
N ASN A 186 -14.84 7.82 1.11
CA ASN A 186 -15.57 8.82 0.31
C ASN A 186 -14.81 10.16 0.17
N SER A 187 -13.53 10.19 0.51
CA SER A 187 -12.70 11.39 0.45
C SER A 187 -11.52 11.19 -0.51
N PRO A 188 -11.08 12.23 -1.24
CA PRO A 188 -9.90 12.15 -2.09
C PRO A 188 -8.64 11.72 -1.31
N LEU A 189 -8.45 12.24 -0.09
CA LEU A 189 -7.24 12.03 0.71
C LEU A 189 -7.28 10.77 1.59
N ALA A 190 -8.46 10.26 1.91
CA ALA A 190 -8.58 9.05 2.74
C ALA A 190 -8.22 7.80 1.92
N SER A 191 -7.29 6.99 2.41
CA SER A 191 -6.82 5.79 1.70
C SER A 191 -7.84 4.66 1.69
N THR A 192 -7.69 3.70 0.77
CA THR A 192 -8.38 2.41 0.83
C THR A 192 -7.39 1.35 0.35
N ALA A 193 -7.34 0.20 1.04
CA ALA A 193 -6.58 -0.96 0.60
C ALA A 193 -7.47 -2.20 0.72
N ALA A 194 -7.53 -2.99 -0.35
CA ALA A 194 -8.37 -4.18 -0.37
C ALA A 194 -7.77 -5.29 -1.23
N ILE A 195 -8.24 -6.51 -0.98
CA ILE A 195 -7.96 -7.69 -1.79
C ILE A 195 -9.25 -8.50 -1.95
N LEU A 196 -9.47 -9.01 -3.16
CA LEU A 196 -10.56 -9.94 -3.45
C LEU A 196 -10.00 -11.37 -3.43
N VAL A 197 -10.60 -12.24 -2.61
CA VAL A 197 -10.21 -13.65 -2.50
C VAL A 197 -11.46 -14.50 -2.68
N GLY A 198 -11.56 -15.18 -3.83
CA GLY A 198 -12.80 -15.82 -4.22
C GLY A 198 -13.93 -14.80 -4.34
N ASP A 199 -15.02 -15.00 -3.60
CA ASP A 199 -16.16 -14.07 -3.54
C ASP A 199 -16.04 -13.03 -2.41
N ARG A 200 -15.00 -13.11 -1.59
CA ARG A 200 -14.82 -12.28 -0.39
C ARG A 200 -13.92 -11.09 -0.68
N LEU A 201 -14.48 -9.88 -0.55
CA LEU A 201 -13.73 -8.64 -0.57
C LEU A 201 -13.32 -8.28 0.87
N PHE A 202 -12.02 -8.31 1.11
CA PHE A 202 -11.41 -7.84 2.34
C PHE A 202 -10.95 -6.39 2.13
N VAL A 203 -11.62 -5.43 2.75
CA VAL A 203 -11.40 -3.99 2.49
C VAL A 203 -11.15 -3.23 3.78
N ALA A 204 -10.12 -2.38 3.75
CA ALA A 204 -9.82 -1.40 4.78
C ALA A 204 -10.00 0.01 4.22
N SER A 205 -10.74 0.85 4.94
CA SER A 205 -11.07 2.22 4.56
C SER A 205 -10.53 3.20 5.59
N GLY A 206 -9.68 4.11 5.12
CA GLY A 206 -8.98 5.07 5.96
C GLY A 206 -9.88 6.20 6.44
N ILE A 207 -9.36 6.91 7.44
CA ILE A 207 -9.96 8.12 8.01
C ILE A 207 -8.90 9.21 7.89
N SER A 208 -9.20 10.29 7.17
CA SER A 208 -8.36 11.48 7.08
C SER A 208 -9.00 12.62 7.87
N SER A 209 -8.20 13.32 8.67
CA SER A 209 -8.65 14.52 9.39
C SER A 209 -8.40 15.81 8.61
N GLU A 210 -7.69 15.75 7.49
CA GLU A 210 -7.33 16.93 6.68
C GLU A 210 -8.52 17.47 5.89
N ILE A 211 -9.37 16.57 5.41
CA ILE A 211 -10.69 16.90 4.85
C ILE A 211 -11.70 16.06 5.62
N PRO A 212 -12.24 16.57 6.74
CA PRO A 212 -13.36 15.94 7.40
C PRO A 212 -14.53 15.96 6.40
N THR A 213 -14.80 14.83 5.78
CA THR A 213 -16.11 14.60 5.19
C THR A 213 -17.04 14.42 6.38
N ASP A 214 -17.63 15.52 6.86
CA ASP A 214 -18.63 15.53 7.93
C ASP A 214 -19.93 14.90 7.40
N SER A 215 -19.84 13.62 7.06
CA SER A 215 -20.94 12.83 6.53
C SER A 215 -21.53 12.02 7.67
N PRO A 216 -22.80 12.26 8.03
CA PRO A 216 -23.50 11.46 9.04
C PRO A 216 -23.57 9.97 8.67
N TYR A 217 -23.53 9.66 7.37
CA TYR A 217 -23.50 8.28 6.85
C TYR A 217 -22.15 7.58 7.06
N ARG A 218 -21.11 8.32 7.44
CA ARG A 218 -19.76 7.79 7.66
C ARG A 218 -19.42 7.64 9.14
N GLU A 219 -20.28 8.12 10.04
CA GLU A 219 -20.04 8.02 11.48
C GLU A 219 -19.92 6.57 11.95
N ALA A 220 -20.78 5.66 11.48
CA ALA A 220 -20.74 4.24 11.82
C ALA A 220 -20.00 3.39 10.76
N PHE A 221 -19.22 4.02 9.87
CA PHE A 221 -18.56 3.28 8.80
C PHE A 221 -17.39 2.45 9.36
N PRO A 222 -17.34 1.14 9.05
CA PRO A 222 -16.29 0.26 9.57
C PRO A 222 -14.94 0.57 8.91
N ALA A 223 -13.88 0.52 9.71
CA ALA A 223 -12.52 0.76 9.24
C ALA A 223 -11.96 -0.43 8.43
N ILE A 224 -12.34 -1.67 8.79
CA ILE A 224 -11.97 -2.89 8.06
C ILE A 224 -13.20 -3.80 8.00
N THR A 225 -13.50 -4.39 6.84
CA THR A 225 -14.62 -5.33 6.66
C THR A 225 -14.29 -6.46 5.71
N THR A 226 -15.02 -7.57 5.87
CA THR A 226 -15.18 -8.59 4.83
C THR A 226 -16.59 -8.49 4.26
N ARG A 227 -16.68 -8.46 2.94
CA ARG A 227 -17.93 -8.29 2.18
C ARG A 227 -18.05 -9.36 1.11
N LEU A 228 -19.27 -9.76 0.78
CA LEU A 228 -19.52 -10.76 -0.27
C LEU A 228 -19.90 -10.09 -1.58
N LEU A 229 -19.17 -10.41 -2.63
CA LEU A 229 -19.47 -9.94 -3.97
C LEU A 229 -20.82 -10.48 -4.45
N SER A 230 -21.16 -11.74 -4.11
CA SER A 230 -22.44 -12.36 -4.48
C SER A 230 -23.66 -11.69 -3.85
N ASP A 231 -23.48 -10.91 -2.78
CA ASP A 231 -24.54 -10.21 -2.06
C ASP A 231 -24.41 -8.68 -2.19
N GLY A 232 -23.88 -8.20 -3.32
CA GLY A 232 -23.78 -6.76 -3.59
C GLY A 232 -22.83 -6.00 -2.65
N LEU A 233 -21.84 -6.68 -2.06
CA LEU A 233 -20.86 -6.14 -1.11
C LEU A 233 -21.42 -5.72 0.24
N GLN A 234 -22.49 -6.37 0.70
CA GLN A 234 -22.90 -6.31 2.10
C GLN A 234 -21.81 -6.91 3.02
N THR A 235 -21.70 -6.34 4.22
CA THR A 235 -20.80 -6.87 5.27
C THR A 235 -21.27 -8.26 5.69
N VAL A 236 -20.34 -9.22 5.78
CA VAL A 236 -20.67 -10.58 6.24
C VAL A 236 -21.23 -10.52 7.65
N HIS A 237 -22.40 -11.14 7.83
CA HIS A 237 -23.18 -11.14 9.09
C HIS A 237 -23.54 -9.74 9.62
N SER A 238 -23.71 -8.75 8.72
CA SER A 238 -24.15 -7.40 9.07
C SER A 238 -25.36 -7.41 10.04
N GLY A 239 -25.24 -6.73 11.17
CA GLY A 239 -26.30 -6.64 12.18
C GLY A 239 -26.53 -7.88 13.03
N SER A 240 -25.69 -8.92 12.91
CA SER A 240 -25.74 -10.11 13.77
C SER A 240 -25.31 -9.79 15.21
N LEU A 241 -26.05 -10.34 16.18
CA LEU A 241 -25.68 -10.25 17.60
C LEU A 241 -24.45 -11.10 17.94
N ASP A 242 -24.15 -12.13 17.13
CA ASP A 242 -22.99 -13.00 17.32
C ASP A 242 -21.68 -12.38 16.81
N GLY A 243 -21.77 -11.19 16.22
CA GLY A 243 -20.66 -10.46 15.60
C GLY A 243 -20.75 -10.47 14.09
N GLU A 244 -20.15 -9.44 13.50
CA GLU A 244 -20.03 -9.23 12.07
C GLU A 244 -18.55 -9.19 11.67
N ALA A 245 -18.27 -9.39 10.39
CA ALA A 245 -16.90 -9.37 9.87
C ALA A 245 -16.40 -7.92 9.67
N ALA A 246 -16.41 -7.13 10.73
CA ALA A 246 -16.08 -5.71 10.71
C ALA A 246 -15.29 -5.24 11.94
N VAL A 247 -14.44 -4.25 11.74
CA VAL A 247 -13.81 -3.45 12.81
C VAL A 247 -14.34 -2.04 12.76
N HIS A 248 -14.91 -1.60 13.88
CA HIS A 248 -15.37 -0.23 14.08
C HIS A 248 -14.45 0.51 15.05
N ILE A 249 -14.01 1.69 14.66
CA ILE A 249 -13.33 2.61 15.58
C ILE A 249 -14.39 3.22 16.48
N ARG A 250 -14.17 3.25 17.79
CA ARG A 250 -15.13 3.85 18.70
C ARG A 250 -15.24 5.35 18.48
N VAL A 251 -16.45 5.88 18.69
CA VAL A 251 -16.81 7.28 18.43
C VAL A 251 -15.85 8.26 19.11
N GLU A 252 -15.44 7.97 20.35
CA GLU A 252 -14.54 8.81 21.15
C GLU A 252 -13.15 9.00 20.53
N TYR A 253 -12.69 8.05 19.70
CA TYR A 253 -11.35 8.08 19.12
C TYR A 253 -11.33 8.50 17.65
N ARG A 254 -12.46 8.42 16.94
CA ARG A 254 -12.53 8.67 15.47
C ARG A 254 -11.92 9.99 15.04
N ARG A 255 -12.11 11.07 15.79
CA ARG A 255 -11.61 12.41 15.43
C ARG A 255 -10.09 12.53 15.41
N HIS A 256 -9.39 11.72 16.21
CA HIS A 256 -7.94 11.78 16.34
C HIS A 256 -7.24 10.53 15.78
N MET A 257 -8.01 9.49 15.43
CA MET A 257 -7.52 8.28 14.77
C MET A 257 -7.44 8.48 13.26
N GLN A 258 -6.32 9.05 12.80
CA GLN A 258 -5.99 9.04 11.38
C GLN A 258 -5.59 7.62 10.96
N LEU A 259 -6.29 7.04 10.00
CA LEU A 259 -6.03 5.68 9.54
C LEU A 259 -5.66 5.71 8.07
N ARG A 260 -4.44 5.27 7.75
CA ARG A 260 -3.97 5.16 6.37
C ARG A 260 -3.58 3.73 6.04
N TYR A 261 -4.36 3.07 5.18
CA TYR A 261 -4.10 1.72 4.69
C TYR A 261 -3.37 1.80 3.36
N LEU A 262 -2.15 1.27 3.31
CA LEU A 262 -1.24 1.42 2.17
C LEU A 262 -1.29 0.24 1.21
N TYR A 263 -1.45 -0.96 1.74
CA TYR A 263 -1.32 -2.18 0.96
C TYR A 263 -2.05 -3.34 1.65
N ALA A 264 -2.64 -4.24 0.86
CA ALA A 264 -3.30 -5.44 1.33
C ALA A 264 -2.75 -6.66 0.57
N PHE A 265 -2.49 -7.76 1.28
CA PHE A 265 -2.05 -9.00 0.65
C PHE A 265 -2.52 -10.21 1.44
N ARG A 266 -2.49 -11.36 0.75
CA ARG A 266 -2.78 -12.67 1.34
C ARG A 266 -1.49 -13.47 1.43
N ASP A 267 -1.30 -14.14 2.55
CA ASP A 267 -0.35 -15.24 2.68
C ASP A 267 -1.04 -16.39 3.43
N GLN A 268 -1.12 -17.54 2.76
CA GLN A 268 -1.79 -18.74 3.27
C GLN A 268 -3.26 -18.47 3.66
N HIS A 269 -3.62 -18.64 4.94
CA HIS A 269 -4.99 -18.48 5.45
C HIS A 269 -5.25 -17.11 6.10
N PHE A 270 -4.30 -16.18 6.00
CA PHE A 270 -4.41 -14.84 6.59
C PHE A 270 -4.46 -13.75 5.53
N ILE A 271 -5.23 -12.72 5.82
CA ILE A 271 -5.24 -11.43 5.11
C ILE A 271 -4.49 -10.42 5.96
N TYR A 272 -3.64 -9.63 5.32
CA TYR A 272 -2.82 -8.62 5.96
C TYR A 272 -3.08 -7.23 5.36
N TRP A 273 -3.03 -6.21 6.20
CA TRP A 273 -2.99 -4.81 5.77
C TRP A 273 -1.81 -4.08 6.39
N LEU A 274 -1.03 -3.40 5.55
CA LEU A 274 -0.04 -2.43 6.00
C LEU A 274 -0.75 -1.10 6.27
N ALA A 275 -0.71 -0.64 7.51
CA ALA A 275 -1.41 0.55 7.96
C ALA A 275 -0.48 1.52 8.69
N VAL A 276 -0.77 2.80 8.58
CA VAL A 276 -0.20 3.88 9.40
C VAL A 276 -1.32 4.46 10.24
N GLN A 277 -1.09 4.54 11.55
CA GLN A 277 -2.05 5.03 12.52
C GLN A 277 -1.36 5.58 13.77
N PRO A 278 -2.04 6.38 14.60
CA PRO A 278 -1.53 6.79 15.90
C PRO A 278 -1.09 5.59 16.76
N ARG A 279 0.03 5.74 17.48
CA ARG A 279 0.57 4.72 18.39
C ARG A 279 -0.44 4.29 19.45
N ASN A 280 -1.27 5.21 19.91
CA ASN A 280 -2.35 4.94 20.83
C ASN A 280 -3.49 5.92 20.55
N ALA A 281 -4.60 5.76 21.26
CA ALA A 281 -5.80 6.53 21.04
C ALA A 281 -5.77 7.95 21.65
N ASN A 282 -4.60 8.40 22.16
CA ASN A 282 -4.45 9.74 22.72
C ASN A 282 -4.28 10.78 21.61
N THR A 283 -4.84 11.96 21.82
CA THR A 283 -4.66 13.10 20.91
C THR A 283 -3.18 13.46 20.76
N GLY A 284 -2.72 13.61 19.51
CA GLY A 284 -1.33 13.96 19.20
C GLY A 284 -0.33 12.81 19.29
N ALA A 285 -0.78 11.57 19.49
CA ALA A 285 0.10 10.41 19.48
C ALA A 285 0.82 10.28 18.12
N ALA A 286 2.12 9.99 18.17
CA ALA A 286 2.94 9.84 16.98
C ALA A 286 2.40 8.72 16.07
N LEU A 287 2.45 8.95 14.76
CA LEU A 287 2.07 7.95 13.76
C LEU A 287 3.09 6.82 13.71
N ILE A 288 2.61 5.58 13.67
CA ILE A 288 3.44 4.40 13.54
C ILE A 288 2.87 3.48 12.48
N THR A 289 3.70 2.57 12.01
CA THR A 289 3.29 1.52 11.08
C THR A 289 2.87 0.28 11.84
N ARG A 290 1.68 -0.24 11.52
CA ARG A 290 1.21 -1.54 11.97
C ARG A 290 0.89 -2.44 10.78
N LEU A 291 1.17 -3.73 10.96
CA LEU A 291 0.63 -4.78 10.14
C LEU A 291 -0.59 -5.35 10.85
N ILE A 292 -1.73 -5.32 10.18
CA ILE A 292 -3.00 -5.84 10.70
C ILE A 292 -3.25 -7.19 10.05
N ARG A 293 -3.81 -8.14 10.78
CA ARG A 293 -4.09 -9.50 10.29
C ARG A 293 -5.46 -10.01 10.73
N VAL A 294 -6.16 -10.70 9.81
CA VAL A 294 -7.35 -11.51 10.11
C VAL A 294 -7.26 -12.87 9.40
N CYS A 295 -7.93 -13.88 9.93
CA CYS A 295 -8.12 -15.15 9.24
C CYS A 295 -9.14 -15.04 8.10
N LEU A 296 -8.94 -15.82 7.04
CA LEU A 296 -9.79 -15.81 5.84
C LEU A 296 -11.26 -16.19 6.13
N GLU A 297 -11.46 -17.17 7.00
CA GLU A 297 -12.77 -17.74 7.35
C GLU A 297 -13.32 -17.20 8.68
N ASP A 298 -12.81 -16.06 9.16
CA ASP A 298 -13.28 -15.45 10.39
C ASP A 298 -14.32 -14.36 10.14
N ASP A 299 -15.59 -14.76 10.25
CA ASP A 299 -16.74 -13.88 9.98
C ASP A 299 -17.20 -13.05 11.18
N ARG A 300 -16.40 -13.06 12.27
CA ARG A 300 -16.66 -12.28 13.48
C ARG A 300 -15.47 -11.42 13.89
N TYR A 301 -14.39 -11.49 13.10
CA TYR A 301 -13.13 -10.77 13.35
C TYR A 301 -12.55 -11.03 14.74
N THR A 302 -12.75 -12.24 15.26
CA THR A 302 -12.17 -12.69 16.54
C THR A 302 -10.64 -12.72 16.47
N SER A 303 -10.09 -13.12 15.32
CA SER A 303 -8.66 -13.23 15.00
C SER A 303 -7.97 -11.89 14.73
N TYR A 304 -8.74 -10.78 14.70
CA TYR A 304 -8.20 -9.45 14.42
C TYR A 304 -7.06 -9.10 15.35
N SER A 305 -5.87 -8.94 14.76
CA SER A 305 -4.63 -8.68 15.46
C SER A 305 -3.87 -7.56 14.78
N GLU A 306 -3.08 -6.82 15.54
CA GLU A 306 -2.21 -5.78 15.02
C GLU A 306 -0.78 -5.99 15.52
N LEU A 307 0.21 -5.61 14.73
CA LEU A 307 1.62 -5.76 15.06
C LEU A 307 2.38 -4.52 14.61
N GLU A 308 3.06 -3.83 15.53
CA GLU A 308 3.93 -2.71 15.16
C GLU A 308 5.13 -3.18 14.34
N LEU A 309 5.39 -2.49 13.22
CA LEU A 309 6.58 -2.70 12.40
C LEU A 309 7.57 -1.56 12.62
N GLN A 310 8.83 -1.89 12.90
CA GLN A 310 9.89 -0.91 13.09
C GLN A 310 11.05 -1.12 12.10
N CYS A 311 11.32 -0.12 11.27
CA CYS A 311 12.50 -0.10 10.41
C CYS A 311 13.61 0.69 11.11
N ARG A 312 14.75 0.05 11.39
CA ARG A 312 15.84 0.68 12.15
C ARG A 312 17.15 0.69 11.37
N SER A 313 17.87 1.80 11.48
CA SER A 313 19.24 1.90 10.99
C SER A 313 20.16 0.95 11.73
N ALA A 314 20.99 0.21 10.99
CA ALA A 314 22.04 -0.60 11.60
C ALA A 314 23.23 0.23 12.10
N GLU A 315 23.41 1.45 11.57
CA GLU A 315 24.57 2.30 11.85
C GLU A 315 24.38 3.16 13.11
N ASP A 316 23.24 3.84 13.21
CA ASP A 316 22.96 4.84 14.25
C ASP A 316 21.68 4.56 15.06
N ASN A 317 21.03 3.41 14.81
CA ASN A 317 19.77 3.01 15.45
C ASN A 317 18.60 4.01 15.26
N THR A 318 18.69 4.91 14.27
CA THR A 318 17.56 5.77 13.87
C THR A 318 16.33 4.92 13.56
N LEU A 319 15.17 5.30 14.12
CA LEU A 319 13.88 4.67 13.85
C LEU A 319 13.15 5.37 12.70
N PHE A 320 12.82 4.59 11.65
CA PHE A 320 11.90 4.99 10.59
C PHE A 320 10.55 4.32 10.87
N ALA A 321 9.62 5.07 11.43
CA ALA A 321 8.38 4.54 12.00
C ALA A 321 7.18 4.60 11.04
N VAL A 322 7.21 5.48 10.04
CA VAL A 322 6.01 5.84 9.25
C VAL A 322 6.13 5.31 7.82
N ALA A 323 5.35 4.29 7.47
CA ALA A 323 5.39 3.73 6.13
C ALA A 323 4.81 4.71 5.09
N ARG A 324 5.39 4.70 3.87
CA ARG A 324 4.89 5.45 2.71
C ARG A 324 4.27 4.54 1.66
N ALA A 325 4.91 3.40 1.41
CA ALA A 325 4.43 2.36 0.52
C ALA A 325 4.90 0.99 0.98
N GLY A 326 4.25 -0.07 0.50
CA GLY A 326 4.68 -1.43 0.70
C GLY A 326 4.25 -2.35 -0.42
N THR A 327 4.94 -3.48 -0.55
CA THR A 327 4.66 -4.53 -1.52
C THR A 327 5.01 -5.90 -0.90
N PHE A 328 4.26 -6.94 -1.24
CA PHE A 328 4.53 -8.29 -0.77
C PHE A 328 5.17 -9.10 -1.89
N HIS A 329 6.38 -9.59 -1.61
CA HIS A 329 7.11 -10.44 -2.53
C HIS A 329 6.83 -11.91 -2.18
N SER A 330 5.93 -12.54 -2.94
CA SER A 330 5.36 -13.86 -2.65
C SER A 330 6.37 -15.01 -2.68
N ASN A 331 7.34 -14.99 -3.61
CA ASN A 331 8.34 -16.06 -3.75
C ASN A 331 9.24 -16.20 -2.51
N LYS A 332 9.75 -15.08 -1.98
CA LYS A 332 10.53 -15.06 -0.72
C LYS A 332 9.67 -14.97 0.54
N ARG A 333 8.37 -14.72 0.39
CA ARG A 333 7.42 -14.44 1.49
C ARG A 333 7.95 -13.33 2.40
N GLU A 334 8.22 -12.17 1.79
CA GLU A 334 8.73 -10.98 2.47
C GLU A 334 7.82 -9.78 2.20
N LEU A 335 7.46 -9.05 3.26
CA LEU A 335 6.85 -7.73 3.15
C LEU A 335 7.95 -6.69 3.04
N TRP A 336 7.97 -5.95 1.94
CA TRP A 336 8.86 -4.83 1.72
C TRP A 336 8.11 -3.52 1.91
N ALA A 337 8.75 -2.56 2.57
CA ALA A 337 8.15 -1.25 2.77
C ALA A 337 9.18 -0.13 2.84
N ILE A 338 8.76 1.03 2.37
CA ILE A 338 9.45 2.31 2.56
C ILE A 338 8.92 2.92 3.84
N PHE A 339 9.83 3.41 4.69
CA PHE A 339 9.53 4.14 5.91
C PHE A 339 10.19 5.51 5.89
N THR A 340 9.59 6.48 6.57
CA THR A 340 10.23 7.74 6.93
C THR A 340 10.44 7.84 8.43
N ASP A 341 11.35 8.72 8.83
CA ASP A 341 11.40 9.24 10.20
C ASP A 341 10.14 10.09 10.51
N TYR A 342 10.01 10.51 11.77
CA TYR A 342 8.85 11.27 12.23
C TYR A 342 8.79 12.67 11.61
N GLU A 343 9.94 13.25 11.30
CA GLU A 343 10.09 14.53 10.63
C GLU A 343 9.76 14.45 9.13
N GLY A 344 9.74 13.25 8.55
CA GLY A 344 9.49 13.06 7.12
C GLY A 344 10.60 13.64 6.25
N GLN A 345 11.85 13.57 6.71
CA GLN A 345 13.03 14.13 6.02
C GLN A 345 13.97 13.05 5.46
N ARG A 346 13.88 11.83 5.99
CA ARG A 346 14.74 10.72 5.59
C ARG A 346 13.89 9.49 5.32
N SER A 347 14.23 8.75 4.27
CA SER A 347 13.60 7.47 3.97
C SER A 347 14.53 6.28 4.21
N ALA A 348 13.94 5.14 4.52
CA ALA A 348 14.61 3.85 4.59
C ALA A 348 13.76 2.75 3.95
N ILE A 349 14.41 1.70 3.45
CA ILE A 349 13.74 0.52 2.90
C ILE A 349 14.03 -0.67 3.81
N CYS A 350 12.98 -1.34 4.26
CA CYS A 350 13.07 -2.55 5.09
C CYS A 350 12.33 -3.72 4.44
N ALA A 351 12.82 -4.94 4.71
CA ALA A 351 12.17 -6.19 4.34
C ALA A 351 11.91 -7.03 5.59
N PHE A 352 10.67 -7.48 5.76
CA PHE A 352 10.21 -8.28 6.89
C PHE A 352 9.82 -9.68 6.39
N THR A 353 10.53 -10.70 6.85
CA THR A 353 10.14 -12.09 6.54
C THR A 353 8.81 -12.43 7.21
N LEU A 354 7.89 -13.08 6.49
CA LEU A 354 6.61 -13.48 7.05
C LEU A 354 6.76 -14.48 8.21
N ASN A 355 7.83 -15.29 8.22
CA ASN A 355 8.13 -16.16 9.35
C ASN A 355 8.31 -15.38 10.66
N LYS A 356 9.15 -14.33 10.65
CA LYS A 356 9.35 -13.45 11.81
C LYS A 356 8.04 -12.76 12.22
N ILE A 357 7.28 -12.25 11.25
CA ILE A 357 5.98 -11.60 11.48
C ILE A 357 5.02 -12.56 12.18
N ARG A 358 4.84 -13.78 11.65
CA ARG A 358 3.93 -14.79 12.20
C ARG A 358 4.32 -15.19 13.62
N MET A 359 5.61 -15.42 13.85
CA MET A 359 6.12 -15.72 15.20
C MET A 359 5.87 -14.58 16.18
N THR A 360 6.00 -13.32 15.74
CA THR A 360 5.78 -12.15 16.61
C THR A 360 4.30 -11.97 16.94
N PHE A 361 3.40 -12.17 15.96
CA PHE A 361 1.96 -12.23 16.21
C PHE A 361 1.62 -13.33 17.23
N TRP A 362 2.12 -14.55 17.01
CA TRP A 362 1.87 -15.66 17.91
C TRP A 362 2.40 -15.38 19.32
N TYR A 363 3.60 -14.80 19.45
CA TYR A 363 4.17 -14.46 20.75
C TYR A 363 3.36 -13.39 21.51
N ASN A 364 2.84 -12.38 20.81
CA ASN A 364 1.90 -11.42 21.42
C ASN A 364 0.62 -12.12 21.91
N ILE A 365 0.07 -13.05 21.13
CA ILE A 365 -1.10 -13.82 21.52
C ILE A 365 -0.79 -14.71 22.73
N ASP A 366 0.34 -15.41 22.71
CA ASP A 366 0.76 -16.32 23.78
C ASP A 366 1.03 -15.57 25.10
N ARG A 367 1.66 -14.39 25.03
CA ARG A 367 1.87 -13.51 26.18
C ARG A 367 0.54 -13.10 26.82
N CYS A 368 -0.44 -12.68 26.02
CA CYS A 368 -1.78 -12.37 26.53
C CYS A 368 -2.45 -13.62 27.10
N ARG A 369 -2.28 -14.78 26.46
CA ARG A 369 -2.77 -16.05 26.99
C ARG A 369 -2.10 -16.46 28.31
N GLY A 370 -0.92 -15.95 28.63
CA GLY A 370 -0.29 -16.08 29.94
C GLY A 370 -0.96 -15.23 31.04
N GLY A 371 -1.91 -14.36 30.69
CA GLY A 371 -2.57 -13.42 31.62
C GLY A 371 -1.82 -12.09 31.78
N THR A 372 -0.87 -11.80 30.91
CA THR A 372 -0.05 -10.57 30.98
C THR A 372 -0.69 -9.45 30.17
N ASP A 373 -0.71 -8.23 30.71
CA ASP A 373 -1.21 -7.01 30.07
C ASP A 373 -2.72 -7.07 29.68
N THR A 374 -3.10 -6.29 28.67
CA THR A 374 -4.43 -6.26 28.05
C THR A 374 -4.33 -6.66 26.58
N ILE A 375 -5.47 -6.87 25.92
CA ILE A 375 -5.53 -7.16 24.48
C ILE A 375 -4.89 -6.04 23.65
N GLY A 376 -4.92 -4.78 24.13
CA GLY A 376 -4.18 -3.67 23.55
C GLY A 376 -4.88 -2.99 22.37
N LEU A 377 -6.21 -3.13 22.24
CA LEU A 377 -7.01 -2.62 21.13
C LEU A 377 -8.17 -1.72 21.63
N ALA A 378 -7.84 -0.75 22.50
CA ALA A 378 -8.82 0.13 23.15
C ALA A 378 -9.70 0.91 22.16
N TYR A 379 -9.13 1.36 21.04
CA TYR A 379 -9.85 2.18 20.04
C TYR A 379 -10.93 1.42 19.26
N ILE A 380 -10.95 0.08 19.34
CA ILE A 380 -12.04 -0.76 18.82
C ILE A 380 -12.84 -1.42 19.95
N GLY A 381 -12.57 -1.03 21.20
CA GLY A 381 -13.25 -1.58 22.38
C GLY A 381 -12.82 -2.96 22.82
N ARG A 382 -11.68 -3.47 22.32
CA ARG A 382 -11.12 -4.77 22.70
C ARG A 382 -9.86 -4.56 23.54
N ASP A 383 -10.03 -4.14 24.79
CA ASP A 383 -8.91 -3.90 25.72
C ASP A 383 -9.13 -4.53 27.11
N ALA A 384 -9.84 -5.66 27.13
CA ALA A 384 -9.98 -6.44 28.35
C ALA A 384 -8.61 -6.95 28.82
N LYS A 385 -8.49 -7.15 30.14
CA LYS A 385 -7.34 -7.83 30.72
C LYS A 385 -7.19 -9.22 30.13
N CYS A 386 -5.95 -9.54 29.80
CA CYS A 386 -5.57 -10.85 29.32
C CYS A 386 -5.88 -11.92 30.39
N THR A 387 -6.46 -13.04 29.97
CA THR A 387 -6.85 -14.13 30.88
C THR A 387 -5.89 -15.30 30.71
N ASN A 388 -5.42 -15.86 31.82
CA ASN A 388 -4.50 -16.99 31.79
C ASN A 388 -5.19 -18.26 31.26
N ARG A 389 -4.82 -18.68 30.05
CA ARG A 389 -5.22 -19.93 29.39
C ARG A 389 -4.00 -20.67 28.81
N SER A 390 -2.84 -20.49 29.44
CA SER A 390 -1.56 -21.09 29.02
C SER A 390 -1.57 -22.63 28.97
N HIS A 391 -2.46 -23.26 29.73
CA HIS A 391 -2.63 -24.72 29.78
C HIS A 391 -3.28 -25.34 28.54
N LEU A 392 -4.00 -24.54 27.72
CA LEU A 392 -4.58 -25.03 26.47
C LEU A 392 -3.52 -25.01 25.38
N PRO A 393 -3.47 -25.95 24.43
CA PRO A 393 -2.59 -25.82 23.27
C PRO A 393 -3.07 -24.69 22.36
N LEU A 394 -2.14 -24.00 21.69
CA LEU A 394 -2.46 -22.96 20.71
C LEU A 394 -1.51 -23.06 19.52
N SER A 395 -2.10 -23.23 18.34
CA SER A 395 -1.38 -23.19 17.08
C SER A 395 -0.90 -21.77 16.75
N GLU A 396 0.23 -21.67 16.06
CA GLU A 396 0.72 -20.41 15.43
C GLU A 396 -0.31 -19.80 14.46
N ASP A 397 -1.17 -20.66 13.93
CA ASP A 397 -2.20 -20.38 12.94
C ASP A 397 -3.60 -20.23 13.55
N THR A 398 -3.66 -19.95 14.86
CA THR A 398 -4.92 -19.75 15.58
C THR A 398 -5.76 -18.59 15.04
N CYS A 399 -7.07 -18.80 14.98
CA CYS A 399 -8.08 -17.79 14.71
C CYS A 399 -8.98 -17.52 15.93
N LEU A 400 -8.64 -18.07 17.10
CA LEU A 400 -9.49 -18.06 18.29
C LEU A 400 -9.37 -16.78 19.13
N ILE A 401 -8.33 -15.99 18.88
CA ILE A 401 -8.04 -14.74 19.60
C ILE A 401 -7.16 -13.87 18.71
N GLY A 402 -7.35 -12.56 18.82
CA GLY A 402 -6.46 -11.57 18.23
C GLY A 402 -6.15 -10.46 19.22
N VAL A 403 -4.95 -9.88 19.09
CA VAL A 403 -4.38 -8.91 20.03
C VAL A 403 -3.58 -7.85 19.28
N GLY A 404 -3.42 -6.67 19.87
CA GLY A 404 -2.43 -5.70 19.45
C GLY A 404 -1.06 -6.04 20.04
N GLY A 405 -1.02 -6.31 21.34
CA GLY A 405 0.21 -6.65 22.07
C GLY A 405 1.29 -5.55 22.04
N PRO A 406 2.21 -5.51 23.01
CA PRO A 406 3.25 -4.49 23.05
C PRO A 406 4.47 -4.81 22.19
N ILE A 407 4.59 -6.04 21.67
CA ILE A 407 5.83 -6.52 21.05
C ILE A 407 5.83 -6.21 19.56
N GLU A 408 6.88 -5.52 19.12
CA GLU A 408 7.09 -5.11 17.74
C GLU A 408 7.88 -6.13 16.91
N ALA A 409 7.65 -6.13 15.60
CA ALA A 409 8.54 -6.76 14.64
C ALA A 409 9.48 -5.70 14.05
N SER A 410 10.77 -5.79 14.39
CA SER A 410 11.79 -4.89 13.84
C SER A 410 12.58 -5.51 12.67
N ALA A 411 12.97 -4.70 11.68
CA ALA A 411 13.91 -5.09 10.64
C ALA A 411 15.01 -4.03 10.48
N PRO A 412 16.25 -4.44 10.16
CA PRO A 412 17.30 -3.51 9.79
C PRO A 412 16.99 -2.90 8.42
N ALA A 413 17.24 -1.61 8.28
CA ALA A 413 17.14 -0.90 7.01
C ALA A 413 18.23 -1.40 6.04
N LEU A 414 17.80 -1.73 4.82
CA LEU A 414 18.65 -2.23 3.74
C LEU A 414 19.29 -1.10 2.92
N ALA A 415 18.68 0.09 2.96
CA ALA A 415 19.21 1.35 2.43
C ALA A 415 18.57 2.55 3.11
N HIS A 416 19.30 3.67 3.09
CA HIS A 416 18.97 4.94 3.72
C HIS A 416 19.11 6.07 2.71
N PHE A 417 18.16 7.00 2.72
CA PHE A 417 18.10 8.11 1.78
C PHE A 417 17.90 9.42 2.56
N PRO A 418 18.99 10.09 2.97
CA PRO A 418 18.90 11.37 3.64
C PRO A 418 18.46 12.46 2.65
N GLY A 419 17.47 13.27 3.03
CA GLY A 419 16.98 14.38 2.20
C GLY A 419 16.23 13.93 0.95
N ARG A 420 15.80 12.66 0.87
CA ARG A 420 14.95 12.15 -0.21
C ARG A 420 13.79 11.34 0.34
N ILE A 421 12.59 11.68 -0.11
CA ILE A 421 11.37 10.97 0.26
C ILE A 421 10.95 10.03 -0.86
N LEU A 422 10.84 8.76 -0.51
CA LEU A 422 10.39 7.71 -1.40
C LEU A 422 8.88 7.50 -1.22
N ASN A 423 8.15 7.35 -2.32
CA ASN A 423 6.68 7.27 -2.34
C ASN A 423 6.14 5.97 -2.94
N ALA A 424 6.89 5.32 -3.84
CA ALA A 424 6.46 4.09 -4.50
C ALA A 424 7.56 3.03 -4.47
N LEU A 425 7.19 1.75 -4.45
CA LEU A 425 8.10 0.62 -4.34
C LEU A 425 7.55 -0.60 -5.09
N ASP A 426 8.41 -1.27 -5.85
CA ASP A 426 8.16 -2.63 -6.33
C ASP A 426 9.42 -3.51 -6.23
N VAL A 427 9.20 -4.83 -6.08
CA VAL A 427 10.26 -5.82 -5.86
C VAL A 427 9.98 -7.08 -6.66
N ALA A 428 10.89 -7.45 -7.56
CA ALA A 428 10.74 -8.62 -8.43
C ALA A 428 12.06 -9.39 -8.63
N ASP A 429 11.94 -10.70 -8.86
CA ASP A 429 13.05 -11.53 -9.35
C ASP A 429 13.20 -11.29 -10.86
N VAL A 430 14.36 -10.80 -11.31
CA VAL A 430 14.69 -10.58 -12.73
C VAL A 430 16.08 -11.16 -13.00
N ASP A 431 16.18 -12.07 -13.96
CA ASP A 431 17.43 -12.74 -14.33
C ASP A 431 18.22 -13.33 -13.14
N GLY A 432 17.50 -13.95 -12.18
CA GLY A 432 18.09 -14.52 -10.98
C GLY A 432 18.52 -13.52 -9.90
N HIS A 433 18.26 -12.23 -10.11
CA HIS A 433 18.54 -11.16 -9.16
C HIS A 433 17.24 -10.59 -8.58
N LEU A 434 17.25 -10.26 -7.29
CA LEU A 434 16.14 -9.57 -6.66
C LEU A 434 16.33 -8.06 -6.85
N LEU A 435 15.51 -7.47 -7.73
CA LEU A 435 15.53 -6.05 -8.03
C LEU A 435 14.52 -5.30 -7.16
N VAL A 436 14.91 -4.09 -6.76
CA VAL A 436 14.07 -3.16 -6.00
C VAL A 436 14.06 -1.85 -6.76
N ILE A 437 12.87 -1.40 -7.14
CA ILE A 437 12.68 -0.11 -7.81
C ILE A 437 11.83 0.79 -6.94
N VAL A 438 12.23 2.05 -6.81
CA VAL A 438 11.49 3.04 -6.03
C VAL A 438 11.28 4.33 -6.81
N GLY A 439 10.14 4.96 -6.55
CA GLY A 439 9.82 6.31 -7.03
C GLY A 439 9.88 7.33 -5.90
N THR A 440 10.32 8.55 -6.20
CA THR A 440 10.45 9.64 -5.22
C THR A 440 9.34 10.69 -5.34
N GLU A 441 9.23 11.56 -4.34
CA GLU A 441 8.32 12.70 -4.35
C GLU A 441 8.66 13.77 -5.40
N VAL A 442 9.84 13.72 -6.00
CA VAL A 442 10.33 14.67 -7.02
C VAL A 442 10.40 14.08 -8.43
N GLY A 443 9.80 12.90 -8.63
CA GLY A 443 9.72 12.26 -9.95
C GLY A 443 10.98 11.49 -10.36
N GLU A 444 11.79 11.05 -9.41
CA GLU A 444 13.00 10.24 -9.66
C GLU A 444 12.73 8.75 -9.47
N VAL A 445 13.38 7.94 -10.30
CA VAL A 445 13.40 6.49 -10.20
C VAL A 445 14.79 6.06 -9.75
N ILE A 446 14.83 5.26 -8.68
CA ILE A 446 16.05 4.64 -8.18
C ILE A 446 15.91 3.14 -8.35
N GLN A 447 16.86 2.53 -9.06
CA GLN A 447 16.92 1.10 -9.27
C GLN A 447 18.07 0.49 -8.47
N MET A 448 17.75 -0.56 -7.73
CA MET A 448 18.65 -1.25 -6.84
C MET A 448 18.58 -2.75 -7.05
N LYS A 449 19.69 -3.43 -6.76
CA LYS A 449 19.72 -4.88 -6.62
C LYS A 449 20.04 -5.25 -5.17
N VAL A 450 19.42 -6.31 -4.69
CA VAL A 450 19.77 -6.91 -3.41
C VAL A 450 21.08 -7.66 -3.56
N ILE A 451 22.06 -7.36 -2.69
CA ILE A 451 23.34 -8.06 -2.62
C ILE A 451 23.63 -8.53 -1.19
N GLY A 452 24.52 -9.52 -1.07
CA GLY A 452 24.84 -10.15 0.19
C GLY A 452 23.78 -11.16 0.64
N GLU A 453 24.06 -11.87 1.73
CA GLU A 453 23.18 -12.91 2.27
C GLU A 453 22.82 -12.63 3.72
N ARG A 454 21.57 -12.96 4.11
CA ARG A 454 21.06 -12.90 5.48
C ARG A 454 21.41 -11.58 6.19
N ALA A 455 22.42 -11.60 7.06
CA ALA A 455 22.82 -10.48 7.92
C ALA A 455 23.61 -9.39 7.17
N THR A 456 24.21 -9.68 6.01
CA THR A 456 24.95 -8.70 5.21
C THR A 456 24.13 -8.19 4.02
N ARG A 457 22.82 -8.48 4.00
CA ARG A 457 21.92 -8.07 2.92
C ARG A 457 21.86 -6.54 2.89
N ARG A 458 22.11 -5.96 1.71
CA ARG A 458 22.02 -4.52 1.47
C ARG A 458 21.53 -4.25 0.05
N LEU A 459 21.04 -3.04 -0.18
CA LEU A 459 20.67 -2.60 -1.52
C LEU A 459 21.86 -1.87 -2.16
N GLN A 460 22.18 -2.26 -3.40
CA GLN A 460 23.15 -1.56 -4.23
C GLN A 460 22.42 -0.85 -5.36
N THR A 461 22.45 0.47 -5.33
CA THR A 461 21.95 1.31 -6.43
C THR A 461 22.81 1.15 -7.66
N TYR A 462 22.17 0.96 -8.82
CA TYR A 462 22.85 0.91 -10.12
C TYR A 462 22.26 1.90 -11.14
N ALA A 463 21.10 2.48 -10.87
CA ALA A 463 20.55 3.59 -11.65
C ALA A 463 19.76 4.55 -10.75
N ASP A 464 19.86 5.85 -11.03
CA ASP A 464 19.18 6.94 -10.34
C ASP A 464 18.99 8.09 -11.35
N TYR A 465 17.75 8.38 -11.71
CA TYR A 465 17.44 9.37 -12.75
C TYR A 465 16.01 9.91 -12.61
N ARG A 466 15.79 11.13 -13.08
CA ARG A 466 14.47 11.76 -13.12
C ARG A 466 13.68 11.31 -14.35
N VAL A 467 12.44 10.91 -14.16
CA VAL A 467 11.53 10.44 -15.23
C VAL A 467 10.29 11.30 -15.38
N ALA A 468 9.86 11.97 -14.32
CA ALA A 468 8.64 12.77 -14.29
C ALA A 468 8.86 14.11 -13.58
N ALA A 469 7.98 15.07 -13.88
CA ALA A 469 7.94 16.33 -13.15
C ALA A 469 7.25 16.17 -11.79
N ASP A 470 6.18 15.37 -11.77
CA ASP A 470 5.32 15.11 -10.61
C ASP A 470 5.87 13.97 -9.72
N PRO A 471 5.42 13.89 -8.45
CA PRO A 471 5.71 12.75 -7.57
C PRO A 471 5.34 11.42 -8.23
N ILE A 472 6.18 10.40 -8.04
CA ILE A 472 5.83 9.04 -8.48
C ILE A 472 4.95 8.39 -7.42
N ASP A 473 3.69 8.17 -7.78
CA ASP A 473 2.68 7.59 -6.90
C ASP A 473 2.71 6.07 -6.93
N ARG A 474 3.01 5.48 -8.10
CA ARG A 474 3.06 4.02 -8.28
C ARG A 474 4.17 3.64 -9.25
N ILE A 475 4.75 2.47 -9.01
CA ILE A 475 5.77 1.88 -9.86
C ILE A 475 5.58 0.35 -9.88
N THR A 476 5.79 -0.29 -11.02
CA THR A 476 5.83 -1.76 -11.08
C THR A 476 6.79 -2.27 -12.15
N ILE A 477 7.45 -3.39 -11.88
CA ILE A 477 8.32 -4.08 -12.84
C ILE A 477 7.46 -4.94 -13.78
N ILE A 478 7.70 -4.84 -15.08
CA ILE A 478 6.98 -5.57 -16.13
C ILE A 478 7.91 -6.55 -16.84
N GLY A 479 7.57 -7.84 -16.74
CA GLY A 479 8.18 -8.93 -17.52
C GLY A 479 9.65 -9.18 -17.21
N GLU A 480 10.28 -10.01 -18.04
CA GLU A 480 11.69 -10.43 -17.87
C GLU A 480 12.70 -9.40 -18.40
N LYS A 481 12.26 -8.36 -19.14
CA LYS A 481 13.14 -7.43 -19.86
C LYS A 481 13.47 -6.12 -19.13
N GLN A 482 13.44 -6.11 -17.80
CA GLN A 482 13.72 -4.91 -16.98
C GLN A 482 12.89 -3.67 -17.38
N ARG A 483 11.66 -3.87 -17.89
CA ARG A 483 10.71 -2.77 -18.13
C ARG A 483 10.01 -2.44 -16.83
N PHE A 484 9.52 -1.20 -16.70
CA PHE A 484 8.77 -0.77 -15.54
C PHE A 484 7.71 0.24 -15.96
N LEU A 485 6.58 0.19 -15.30
CA LEU A 485 5.49 1.15 -15.44
C LEU A 485 5.55 2.12 -14.27
N ILE A 486 5.40 3.40 -14.56
CA ILE A 486 5.42 4.48 -13.58
C ILE A 486 4.15 5.31 -13.75
N SER A 487 3.53 5.71 -12.64
CA SER A 487 2.47 6.72 -12.62
C SER A 487 2.96 7.91 -11.82
N ALA A 488 2.83 9.09 -12.41
CA ALA A 488 3.14 10.36 -11.77
C ALA A 488 2.05 11.38 -12.13
N GLY A 489 1.23 11.76 -11.15
CA GLY A 489 0.13 12.70 -11.37
C GLY A 489 -0.86 12.21 -12.42
N LYS A 490 -0.84 12.81 -13.61
CA LYS A 490 -1.73 12.45 -14.75
C LYS A 490 -1.05 11.56 -15.80
N GLU A 491 0.23 11.28 -15.65
CA GLU A 491 1.01 10.56 -16.65
C GLU A 491 1.26 9.12 -16.22
N VAL A 492 1.19 8.21 -17.18
CA VAL A 492 1.73 6.86 -17.09
C VAL A 492 2.83 6.69 -18.13
N ILE A 493 3.98 6.19 -17.69
CA ILE A 493 5.20 6.04 -18.47
C ILE A 493 5.65 4.57 -18.42
N ASN A 494 6.07 4.03 -19.56
CA ASN A 494 6.60 2.68 -19.71
C ASN A 494 7.95 2.66 -20.42
#